data_AF-A0A9D7PZH9-F1
#
_entry.id   AF-A0A9D7PZH9-F1
#
_cell.length_a   1.000
_cell.length_b   1.000
_cell.length_c   1.000
_cell.angle_alpha   90.00
_cell.angle_beta   90.00
_cell.angle_gamma   90.00
#
_symmetry.space_group_name_H-M   'P 1'
#
loop_
_entity.id
_entity.type
_entity.pdbx_description
1 polymer ?
#
loop_
_entity_poly.entity_id
_entity_poly.type
_entity_poly.pdbx_seq_one_letter_code
_entity_poly.pdbx_strand_id
1 'polypeptide(L)' 'MDADLYSSTLYVLTMLALHLKPGDIIIFDEFGVPLHEFRAFTDFTEAYPIKFKPLGAVNNYLQVAFVIE' A
#
# COMPACT_ATOMS: atom_id res chain seq x y z
N MET A 1 -4.27 5.00 -3.02
CA MET A 1 -5.08 4.36 -1.98
C MET A 1 -5.53 5.48 -1.10
N ASP A 2 -6.83 5.69 -1.07
CA ASP A 2 -7.53 6.72 -0.30
C ASP A 2 -8.88 6.09 0.02
N ALA A 3 -8.80 4.96 0.73
CA ALA A 3 -9.94 4.09 0.98
C ALA A 3 -10.40 4.15 2.44
N ASP A 4 -9.70 4.96 3.25
CA ASP A 4 -9.79 5.19 4.70
C ASP A 4 -9.68 3.92 5.56
N LEU A 5 -10.44 2.87 5.24
CA LEU A 5 -10.59 1.68 6.05
C LEU A 5 -9.64 0.55 5.63
N TYR A 6 -9.27 -0.26 6.62
CA TYR A 6 -8.50 -1.49 6.43
C TYR A 6 -9.11 -2.42 5.37
N SER A 7 -10.39 -2.78 5.52
CA SER A 7 -11.05 -3.77 4.65
C SER A 7 -11.14 -3.29 3.20
N SER A 8 -11.46 -2.02 2.98
CA SER A 8 -11.52 -1.39 1.66
C SER A 8 -10.15 -1.39 0.98
N THR A 9 -9.10 -1.00 1.72
CA THR A 9 -7.72 -0.98 1.22
C THR A 9 -7.24 -2.38 0.85
N LEU A 10 -7.43 -3.35 1.75
CA LEU A 10 -7.01 -4.74 1.54
C LEU A 10 -7.74 -5.39 0.36
N TYR A 11 -9.05 -5.13 0.21
CA TYR A 11 -9.83 -5.62 -0.90
C TYR A 11 -9.27 -5.13 -2.24
N VAL A 12 -9.02 -3.82 -2.37
CA VAL A 12 -8.48 -3.25 -3.61
C VAL A 12 -7.07 -3.77 -3.91
N LEU A 13 -6.17 -3.80 -2.91
CA LEU A 13 -4.81 -4.36 -3.09
C LEU A 13 -4.86 -5.82 -3.58
N THR A 14 -5.72 -6.63 -2.96
CA THR A 14 -5.93 -8.04 -3.33
C THR A 14 -6.45 -8.18 -4.76
N MET A 15 -7.44 -7.36 -5.15
CA MET A 15 -7.98 -7.38 -6.51
C MET A 15 -6.96 -6.89 -7.56
N LEU A 16 -6.08 -5.96 -7.18
CA LEU A 16 -5.02 -5.45 -8.07
C LEU A 16 -3.81 -6.39 -8.16
N ALA A 17 -3.61 -7.30 -7.20
CA ALA A 17 -2.39 -8.11 -7.08
C ALA A 17 -1.95 -8.81 -8.39
N LEU A 18 -2.92 -9.31 -9.17
CA LEU A 18 -2.66 -10.00 -10.45
C LEU A 18 -2.33 -9.06 -11.62
N HIS A 19 -2.52 -7.76 -11.43
CA HIS A 19 -2.31 -6.73 -12.45
C HIS A 19 -1.06 -5.88 -12.20
N LEU A 20 -0.52 -5.92 -10.98
CA LEU A 20 0.67 -5.20 -10.58
C LEU A 20 1.93 -5.74 -11.29
N LYS A 21 2.77 -4.83 -11.78
CA LYS A 21 4.01 -5.13 -12.49
C LYS A 21 5.20 -4.36 -11.91
N PRO A 22 6.43 -4.87 -12.08
CA PRO A 22 7.64 -4.11 -11.74
C PRO A 22 7.63 -2.72 -12.39
N GLY A 23 7.92 -1.70 -11.58
CA GLY A 23 7.88 -0.29 -11.97
C GLY A 23 6.54 0.42 -11.72
N ASP A 24 5.46 -0.30 -11.43
CA ASP A 24 4.20 0.33 -11.00
C ASP A 24 4.39 1.03 -9.65
N ILE A 25 3.63 2.12 -9.46
CA ILE A 25 3.69 2.95 -8.25
C ILE A 25 2.34 2.87 -7.54
N ILE A 26 2.37 2.57 -6.25
CA ILE A 26 1.21 2.68 -5.37
C ILE A 26 1.47 3.81 -4.37
N ILE A 27 0.49 4.72 -4.28
CA ILE A 27 0.51 5.86 -3.36
C ILE A 27 -0.60 5.64 -2.33
N PHE A 28 -0.36 5.97 -1.07
CA PHE A 28 -1.32 5.94 0.03
C PHE A 28 -1.52 7.36 0.57
N ASP A 29 -2.77 7.80 0.72
CA ASP A 29 -3.13 9.15 1.15
C ASP A 29 -3.15 9.30 2.68
N GLU A 30 -3.47 8.20 3.40
CA GLU A 30 -3.49 8.17 4.87
C GLU A 30 -2.76 6.92 5.41
N PHE A 31 -1.43 6.95 5.35
CA PHE A 31 -0.60 5.81 5.77
C PHE A 31 -0.18 5.86 7.25
N GLY A 32 -0.38 7.00 7.91
CA GLY A 32 0.03 7.21 9.30
C GLY A 32 -0.82 6.48 10.35
N VAL A 33 -2.00 5.95 9.97
CA VAL A 33 -2.94 5.30 10.90
C VAL A 33 -2.65 3.79 10.98
N PRO A 34 -2.18 3.26 12.12
CA PRO A 34 -1.65 1.90 12.20
C PRO A 34 -2.65 0.79 11.90
N LEU A 35 -3.96 1.02 12.10
CA LEU A 35 -4.99 -0.01 11.95
C LEU A 35 -5.70 0.03 10.59
N HIS A 36 -5.34 0.96 9.71
CA HIS A 36 -6.06 1.25 8.47
C HIS A 36 -5.21 0.84 7.26
N GLU A 37 -4.85 1.78 6.37
CA GLU A 37 -4.10 1.50 5.15
C GLU A 37 -2.74 0.85 5.45
N PHE A 38 -2.06 1.29 6.51
CA PHE A 38 -0.80 0.70 6.98
C PHE A 38 -0.93 -0.80 7.28
N ARG A 39 -1.98 -1.16 8.04
CA ARG A 39 -2.22 -2.57 8.39
C ARG A 39 -2.58 -3.39 7.16
N ALA A 40 -3.44 -2.86 6.29
CA ALA A 40 -3.84 -3.52 5.07
C ALA A 40 -2.64 -3.77 4.14
N PHE A 41 -1.77 -2.78 3.99
CA PHE A 41 -0.55 -2.93 3.22
C PHE A 41 0.42 -3.93 3.84
N THR A 42 0.60 -3.91 5.16
CA THR A 42 1.45 -4.87 5.88
C THR A 42 0.96 -6.30 5.64
N ASP A 43 -0.31 -6.57 5.93
CA ASP A 43 -0.92 -7.89 5.73
C ASP A 43 -0.86 -8.33 4.25
N PHE A 44 -1.03 -7.39 3.32
CA PHE A 44 -0.87 -7.64 1.89
C PHE A 44 0.56 -8.05 1.52
N THR A 45 1.57 -7.31 1.98
CA THR A 45 2.99 -7.63 1.69
C THR A 45 3.47 -8.93 2.34
N GLU A 46 2.84 -9.34 3.45
CA GLU A 46 3.10 -10.65 4.08
C GLU A 46 2.42 -11.80 3.33
N ALA A 47 1.24 -11.57 2.75
CA ALA A 47 0.48 -12.58 2.03
C ALA A 47 0.91 -12.78 0.57
N TYR A 48 1.35 -11.71 -0.11
CA TYR A 48 1.72 -11.72 -1.52
C TYR A 48 3.23 -11.54 -1.70
N PRO A 49 3.90 -12.37 -2.52
CA PRO A 49 5.35 -12.26 -2.77
C PRO A 49 5.68 -11.12 -3.75
N ILE A 50 5.10 -9.93 -3.53
CA ILE A 50 5.34 -8.71 -4.32
C ILE A 50 6.27 -7.82 -3.50
N LYS A 51 7.38 -7.41 -4.10
CA LYS A 51 8.36 -6.56 -3.44
C LYS A 51 8.04 -5.10 -3.66
N PHE A 52 8.01 -4.34 -2.58
CA PHE A 52 7.80 -2.91 -2.59
C PHE A 52 9.04 -2.19 -2.09
N LYS A 53 9.47 -1.17 -2.82
CA LYS A 53 10.54 -0.27 -2.43
C LYS A 53 9.96 1.12 -2.15
N PRO A 54 10.28 1.73 -0.99
CA PRO A 54 9.83 3.09 -0.71
C PRO A 54 10.43 4.08 -1.71
N LEU A 55 9.59 4.93 -2.29
CA LEU A 55 10.00 6.04 -3.15
C LEU A 55 10.09 7.36 -2.38
N GLY A 56 9.19 7.57 -1.43
CA GLY A 56 9.14 8.79 -0.65
C GLY A 56 7.96 8.82 0.31
N ALA A 57 8.04 9.74 1.26
CA ALA A 57 6.99 9.98 2.25
C ALA A 57 6.91 11.48 2.55
N VAL A 58 5.69 11.95 2.82
CA VAL A 58 5.44 13.25 3.45
C VAL A 58 5.74 13.14 4.95
N ASN A 59 5.91 14.27 5.63
CA ASN A 59 6.19 14.32 7.06
C ASN A 59 5.27 13.39 7.87
N ASN A 60 5.85 12.68 8.84
CA ASN A 60 5.17 11.66 9.67
C ASN A 60 4.48 10.54 8.87
N TYR A 61 4.90 10.26 7.63
CA TYR A 61 4.31 9.23 6.78
C TYR A 61 2.82 9.45 6.50
N LEU A 62 2.35 10.71 6.50
CA LEU A 62 0.96 11.01 6.19
C LEU A 62 0.57 10.41 4.83
N GLN A 63 1.37 10.73 3.82
CA GLN A 63 1.31 10.12 2.50
C GLN A 63 2.61 9.39 2.20
N VAL A 64 2.52 8.24 1.54
CA VAL A 64 3.69 7.48 1.12
C VAL A 64 3.53 6.94 -0.29
N ALA A 65 4.65 6.73 -0.97
CA ALA A 65 4.69 6.10 -2.28
C ALA A 65 5.67 4.93 -2.27
N PHE A 66 5.27 3.82 -2.87
CA PHE A 66 6.09 2.64 -3.10
C PHE A 66 6.14 2.30 -4.59
N VAL A 67 7.30 1.85 -5.07
CA VAL A 67 7.47 1.24 -6.39
C VAL A 67 7.58 -0.27 -6.25
N ILE A 68 7.01 -1.00 -7.19
CA ILE A 68 7.09 -2.46 -7.24
C ILE A 68 8.40 -2.89 -7.90
N GLU A 69 9.09 -3.88 -7.32
CA GLU A 69 10.32 -4.50 -7.84
C GLU A 69 10.09 -5.85 -8.52
#